data_AF-A0A0A1X464-F1
#
_entry.id   AF-A0A0A1X464-F1
#
_cell.length_a   1.000
_cell.length_b   1.000
_cell.length_c   1.000
_cell.angle_alpha   90.00
_cell.angle_beta   90.00
_cell.angle_gamma   90.00
#
_symmetry.space_group_name_H-M   'P 1'
#
loop_
_entity.id
_entity.type
_entity.pdbx_description
1 polymer ?
#
loop_
_entity_poly.entity_id
_entity_poly.type
_entity_poly.pdbx_seq_one_letter_code
_entity_poly.pdbx_strand_id
1 'polypeptide(L)'
;MIGKKDICYGALIGILQIFSVVKADIEGWEMASGELYQNVEGAYSVRFGKTEYTVWHRKPLTWQNAYDFCERYNSSLVVLNEREKIVKLQLFLVKNNFVQAQINDDDPGFIYWIGGNDLKERNKWMWIPINKPFTYTHWLVGEPTRSSDQRCVEMGDKALGRWSNSPCSLKRYFICERSFKSVRQRIEL
;
A
#
# COMPACT_ATOMS: atom_id res chain seq x y z
N MET A 1 56.27 -11.63 -10.69
CA MET A 1 55.62 -12.94 -10.45
C MET A 1 54.13 -12.76 -10.68
N ILE A 2 53.62 -13.27 -11.81
CA ILE A 2 52.23 -13.22 -12.27
C ILE A 2 51.88 -14.61 -12.81
N GLY A 3 50.67 -15.11 -12.54
CA GLY A 3 50.04 -16.30 -13.15
C GLY A 3 50.16 -17.59 -12.31
N LYS A 4 49.21 -18.53 -12.27
CA LYS A 4 47.99 -18.83 -13.06
C LYS A 4 47.04 -19.73 -12.22
N LYS A 5 45.80 -19.84 -12.73
CA LYS A 5 44.68 -20.75 -12.40
C LYS A 5 45.09 -22.23 -12.20
N ASP A 6 44.35 -22.98 -11.38
CA ASP A 6 43.47 -24.07 -11.87
C ASP A 6 42.65 -24.76 -10.75
N ILE A 7 41.47 -25.23 -11.19
CA ILE A 7 40.37 -25.88 -10.48
C ILE A 7 40.66 -27.38 -10.34
N CYS A 8 40.25 -28.02 -9.23
CA CYS A 8 39.99 -29.46 -9.21
C CYS A 8 38.62 -29.77 -8.58
N TYR A 9 37.83 -30.49 -9.38
CA TYR A 9 36.51 -31.06 -9.15
C TYR A 9 36.52 -32.14 -8.06
N GLY A 10 35.44 -32.23 -7.26
CA GLY A 10 35.26 -33.38 -6.38
C GLY A 10 34.12 -33.29 -5.36
N ALA A 11 32.88 -33.01 -5.78
CA ALA A 11 31.66 -33.39 -5.05
C ALA A 11 30.43 -33.27 -5.98
N LEU A 12 30.30 -34.21 -6.91
CA LEU A 12 29.21 -34.27 -7.89
C LEU A 12 28.55 -35.67 -7.85
N ILE A 13 27.95 -36.06 -6.72
CA ILE A 13 26.86 -37.04 -6.68
C ILE A 13 25.95 -36.65 -5.52
N GLY A 14 24.82 -35.99 -5.80
CA GLY A 14 23.84 -35.65 -4.76
C GLY A 14 22.97 -34.40 -4.96
N ILE A 15 22.97 -33.73 -6.12
CA ILE A 15 22.10 -32.56 -6.36
C ILE A 15 21.32 -32.72 -7.67
N LEU A 16 20.55 -33.81 -7.80
CA LEU A 16 19.68 -34.02 -8.96
C LEU A 16 18.22 -34.41 -8.63
N GLN A 17 17.76 -34.20 -7.39
CA GLN A 17 16.33 -34.33 -7.06
C GLN A 17 15.69 -33.13 -6.33
N ILE A 18 16.39 -32.01 -6.18
CA ILE A 18 15.78 -30.79 -5.59
C ILE A 18 15.33 -29.78 -6.69
N PHE A 19 15.75 -29.98 -7.94
CA PHE A 19 15.39 -29.07 -9.04
C PHE A 19 13.96 -29.18 -9.57
N SER A 20 13.13 -30.11 -9.07
CA SER A 20 11.71 -30.20 -9.43
C SER A 20 10.77 -29.48 -8.47
N VAL A 21 11.24 -28.98 -7.33
CA VAL A 21 10.39 -28.27 -6.34
C VAL A 21 10.67 -26.77 -6.26
N VAL A 22 11.84 -26.29 -6.73
CA VAL A 22 12.19 -24.85 -6.64
C VAL A 22 11.75 -24.03 -7.86
N LYS A 23 11.15 -24.64 -8.88
CA LYS A 23 10.70 -23.91 -10.09
C LYS A 23 9.30 -23.30 -9.98
N ALA A 24 8.54 -23.60 -8.92
CA ALA A 24 7.14 -23.18 -8.79
C ALA A 24 6.92 -21.85 -8.01
N ASP A 25 7.95 -21.29 -7.35
CA ASP A 25 7.77 -20.08 -6.51
C ASP A 25 8.53 -18.83 -7.03
N ILE A 26 9.15 -18.91 -8.21
CA ILE A 26 9.92 -17.78 -8.78
C ILE A 26 9.01 -16.73 -9.45
N GLU A 27 7.74 -17.05 -9.74
CA GLU A 27 6.76 -16.07 -10.28
C GLU A 27 6.25 -15.09 -9.21
N GLY A 28 6.52 -15.32 -7.92
CA GLY A 28 6.11 -14.44 -6.83
C GLY A 28 7.05 -13.25 -6.56
N TRP A 29 8.32 -13.33 -6.98
CA TRP A 29 9.34 -12.33 -6.62
C TRP A 29 9.46 -11.16 -7.62
N GLU A 30 9.03 -11.32 -8.87
CA GLU A 30 8.98 -10.22 -9.84
C GLU A 30 7.78 -9.29 -9.64
N MET A 31 6.73 -9.72 -8.92
CA MET A 31 5.53 -8.91 -8.69
C MET A 31 5.69 -7.80 -7.63
N ALA A 32 6.82 -7.76 -6.91
CA ALA A 32 7.04 -6.84 -5.79
C ALA A 32 7.93 -5.63 -6.14
N SER A 33 8.50 -5.56 -7.35
CA SER A 33 9.27 -4.41 -7.81
C SER A 33 8.38 -3.41 -8.56
N GLY A 34 7.41 -2.82 -7.86
CA GLY A 34 6.78 -1.62 -8.40
C GLY A 34 7.83 -0.54 -8.65
N GLU A 35 7.79 0.13 -9.80
CA GLU A 35 8.71 1.22 -10.13
C GLU A 35 8.44 2.40 -9.19
N LEU A 36 9.38 2.67 -8.29
CA LEU A 36 9.32 3.85 -7.42
C LEU A 36 9.74 5.07 -8.24
N TYR A 37 8.90 6.10 -8.24
CA TYR A 37 9.29 7.40 -8.74
C TYR A 37 8.74 8.51 -7.86
N GLN A 38 9.47 9.62 -7.79
CA GLN A 38 9.03 10.83 -7.12
C GLN A 38 8.36 11.74 -8.14
N ASN A 39 7.18 12.27 -7.81
CA ASN A 39 6.53 13.27 -8.65
C ASN A 39 7.12 14.67 -8.40
N VAL A 40 6.75 15.64 -9.23
CA VAL A 40 7.24 17.03 -9.14
C VAL A 40 6.88 17.73 -7.82
N GLU A 41 5.90 17.21 -7.08
CA GLU A 41 5.49 17.72 -5.76
C GLU A 41 6.19 16.97 -4.60
N GLY A 42 7.14 16.08 -4.92
CA GLY A 42 7.92 15.34 -3.95
C GLY A 42 7.22 14.12 -3.36
N ALA A 43 6.02 13.74 -3.83
CA ALA A 43 5.32 12.55 -3.39
C ALA A 43 5.85 11.30 -4.09
N TYR A 44 5.81 10.17 -3.39
CA TYR A 44 6.33 8.89 -3.90
C TYR A 44 5.20 8.08 -4.50
N SER A 45 5.41 7.58 -5.71
CA SER A 45 4.43 6.75 -6.40
C SER A 45 5.01 5.38 -6.72
N VAL A 46 4.13 4.37 -6.71
CA VAL A 46 4.44 2.99 -7.08
C VAL A 46 3.30 2.44 -7.91
N ARG A 47 3.63 1.72 -8.99
CA ARG A 47 2.64 1.07 -9.85
C ARG A 47 2.72 -0.45 -9.72
N PHE A 48 1.57 -1.07 -9.49
CA PHE A 48 1.36 -2.51 -9.53
C PHE A 48 0.31 -2.84 -10.60
N GLY A 49 0.78 -3.30 -11.76
CA GLY A 49 -0.09 -3.58 -12.90
C GLY A 49 -0.84 -2.33 -13.37
N LYS A 50 -2.17 -2.33 -13.25
CA LYS A 50 -3.06 -1.23 -13.67
C LYS A 50 -3.39 -0.24 -12.55
N THR A 51 -2.84 -0.42 -11.35
CA THR A 51 -3.10 0.45 -10.21
C THR A 51 -1.81 1.14 -9.78
N GLU A 52 -1.89 2.44 -9.57
CA GLU A 52 -0.81 3.25 -9.04
C GLU A 52 -1.23 3.84 -7.71
N TYR A 53 -0.31 3.81 -6.74
CA TYR A 53 -0.49 4.35 -5.41
C TYR A 53 0.48 5.51 -5.23
N THR A 54 0.01 6.62 -4.67
CA THR A 54 0.83 7.81 -4.39
C THR A 54 0.76 8.18 -2.92
N VAL A 55 1.91 8.26 -2.27
CA VAL A 55 2.07 8.55 -0.84
C VAL A 55 2.43 10.02 -0.61
N TRP A 56 1.49 10.77 -0.05
CA TRP A 56 1.60 12.20 0.24
C TRP A 56 2.04 12.44 1.68
N HIS A 57 3.35 12.43 1.92
CA HIS A 57 3.99 12.45 3.26
C HIS A 57 4.51 13.84 3.72
N ARG A 58 4.20 14.92 2.99
CA ARG A 58 4.67 16.29 3.31
C ARG A 58 3.57 17.31 3.57
N LYS A 59 2.31 16.94 3.30
CA LYS A 59 1.16 17.85 3.36
C LYS A 59 0.00 17.18 4.09
N PRO A 60 -0.11 17.32 5.42
CA PRO A 60 -1.19 16.69 6.15
C PRO A 60 -2.50 17.45 5.94
N LEU A 61 -3.58 16.72 5.66
CA LEU A 61 -4.91 17.25 5.35
C LEU A 61 -5.99 16.56 6.19
N THR A 62 -7.13 17.20 6.36
CA THR A 62 -8.34 16.54 6.88
C THR A 62 -8.80 15.45 5.92
N TRP A 63 -9.61 14.50 6.38
CA TRP A 63 -10.04 13.39 5.52
C TRP A 63 -10.76 13.90 4.27
N GLN A 64 -11.67 14.86 4.42
CA GLN A 64 -12.40 15.47 3.29
C GLN A 64 -11.44 16.20 2.33
N ASN A 65 -10.50 16.98 2.86
CA ASN A 65 -9.55 17.71 2.02
C ASN A 65 -8.58 16.77 1.28
N ALA A 66 -8.23 15.63 1.88
CA ALA A 66 -7.41 14.59 1.25
C ALA A 66 -8.19 13.88 0.14
N TYR A 67 -9.47 13.57 0.37
CA TYR A 67 -10.38 13.06 -0.66
C TYR A 67 -10.46 14.00 -1.86
N ASP A 68 -10.80 15.28 -1.62
CA ASP A 68 -10.90 16.29 -2.67
C ASP A 68 -9.55 16.50 -3.39
N PHE A 69 -8.44 16.36 -2.66
CA PHE A 69 -7.11 16.41 -3.24
C PHE A 69 -6.89 15.26 -4.23
N CYS A 70 -7.11 14.00 -3.83
CA CYS A 70 -6.92 12.87 -4.75
C CYS A 70 -7.80 13.00 -6.00
N GLU A 71 -9.06 13.40 -5.84
CA GLU A 71 -10.01 13.56 -6.97
C GLU A 71 -9.51 14.60 -7.99
N ARG A 72 -8.98 15.74 -7.52
CA ARG A 72 -8.39 16.76 -8.42
C ARG A 72 -7.19 16.26 -9.22
N TYR A 73 -6.52 15.20 -8.78
CA TYR A 73 -5.38 14.58 -9.46
C TYR A 73 -5.78 13.32 -10.25
N ASN A 74 -7.06 13.19 -10.64
CA ASN A 74 -7.62 12.02 -11.35
C ASN A 74 -7.30 10.70 -10.62
N SER A 75 -7.41 10.72 -9.30
CA SER A 75 -7.20 9.59 -8.41
C SER A 75 -8.27 9.61 -7.32
N SER A 76 -8.28 8.65 -6.41
CA SER A 76 -9.14 8.65 -5.23
C SER A 76 -8.32 8.34 -3.99
N LEU A 77 -8.84 8.59 -2.78
CA LEU A 77 -8.23 7.97 -1.59
C LEU A 77 -8.18 6.44 -1.79
N VAL A 78 -7.11 5.82 -1.30
CA VAL A 78 -6.91 4.38 -1.52
C VAL A 78 -8.01 3.53 -0.90
N VAL A 79 -8.59 2.64 -1.69
CA VAL A 79 -9.56 1.64 -1.27
C VAL A 79 -8.85 0.30 -1.06
N LEU A 80 -8.85 -0.18 0.17
CA LEU A 80 -8.17 -1.42 0.55
C LEU A 80 -9.17 -2.56 0.77
N ASN A 81 -9.98 -2.83 -0.25
CA ASN A 81 -11.05 -3.83 -0.24
C ASN A 81 -10.59 -5.25 -0.63
N GLU A 82 -9.32 -5.43 -0.98
CA GLU A 82 -8.75 -6.70 -1.47
C GLU A 82 -7.44 -7.01 -0.74
N ARG A 83 -7.26 -8.28 -0.34
CA ARG A 83 -6.06 -8.73 0.41
C ARG A 83 -4.77 -8.46 -0.36
N GLU A 84 -4.78 -8.69 -1.67
CA GLU A 84 -3.61 -8.48 -2.53
C GLU A 84 -3.17 -7.01 -2.55
N LYS A 85 -4.13 -6.07 -2.65
CA LYS A 85 -3.84 -4.63 -2.62
C LYS A 85 -3.19 -4.22 -1.29
N ILE A 86 -3.70 -4.73 -0.18
CA ILE A 86 -3.17 -4.47 1.16
C ILE A 86 -1.73 -4.96 1.26
N VAL A 87 -1.47 -6.22 0.90
CA VAL A 87 -0.13 -6.82 1.00
C VAL A 87 0.87 -6.05 0.12
N LYS A 88 0.51 -5.75 -1.14
CA LYS A 88 1.39 -5.01 -2.06
C LYS A 88 1.72 -3.61 -1.54
N LEU A 89 0.71 -2.86 -1.10
CA LEU A 89 0.92 -1.52 -0.56
C LEU A 89 1.71 -1.55 0.75
N GLN A 90 1.39 -2.46 1.66
CA GLN A 90 2.06 -2.59 2.95
C GLN A 90 3.55 -2.96 2.77
N LEU A 91 3.87 -3.92 1.89
CA LEU A 91 5.25 -4.26 1.56
C LEU A 91 6.01 -3.07 0.97
N PHE A 92 5.36 -2.31 0.09
CA PHE A 92 5.95 -1.08 -0.45
C PHE A 92 6.24 -0.06 0.65
N LEU A 93 5.28 0.20 1.54
CA LEU A 93 5.44 1.20 2.60
C LEU A 93 6.55 0.81 3.58
N VAL A 94 6.62 -0.46 3.98
CA VAL A 94 7.67 -0.99 4.86
C VAL A 94 9.04 -0.93 4.19
N LYS A 95 9.16 -1.39 2.94
CA LYS A 95 10.43 -1.41 2.20
C LYS A 95 11.04 -0.01 2.03
N ASN A 96 10.19 1.02 1.95
CA ASN A 96 10.61 2.40 1.73
C ASN A 96 10.53 3.27 2.99
N ASN A 97 10.45 2.68 4.18
CA ASN A 97 10.40 3.37 5.47
C ASN A 97 9.27 4.41 5.61
N PHE A 98 8.17 4.24 4.88
CA PHE A 98 6.93 5.00 5.11
C PHE A 98 6.11 4.44 6.28
N VAL A 99 6.36 3.18 6.65
CA VAL A 99 5.75 2.51 7.80
C VAL A 99 6.86 1.75 8.51
N GLN A 100 6.96 1.89 9.82
CA GLN A 100 8.00 1.23 10.62
C GLN A 100 7.44 0.01 11.36
N ALA A 101 8.28 -1.02 11.54
CA ALA A 101 7.90 -2.20 12.32
C ALA A 101 8.07 -2.00 13.83
N GLN A 102 8.96 -1.08 14.23
CA GLN A 102 9.27 -0.80 15.63
C GLN A 102 8.56 0.49 16.07
N ILE A 103 7.96 0.46 17.25
CA ILE A 103 7.40 1.64 17.90
C ILE A 103 8.59 2.40 18.50
N ASN A 104 8.97 3.51 17.87
CA ASN A 104 9.78 4.53 18.52
C ASN A 104 8.81 5.53 19.15
N ASP A 105 8.89 5.74 20.46
CA ASP A 105 8.00 6.70 21.13
C ASP A 105 8.39 8.15 20.82
N ASP A 106 9.62 8.38 20.37
CA ASP A 106 10.12 9.71 19.95
C ASP A 106 9.78 10.05 18.49
N ASP A 107 9.37 9.06 17.69
CA ASP A 107 8.89 9.25 16.31
C ASP A 107 7.37 9.04 16.29
N PRO A 108 6.56 10.10 16.10
CA PRO A 108 5.12 9.96 15.98
C PRO A 108 4.71 9.15 14.75
N GLY A 109 5.64 8.93 13.82
CA GLY A 109 5.44 8.08 12.67
C GLY A 109 4.57 8.73 11.59
N PHE A 110 4.28 7.94 10.55
CA PHE A 110 3.38 8.37 9.49
C PHE A 110 2.00 7.74 9.64
N ILE A 111 0.98 8.59 9.79
CA ILE A 111 -0.42 8.17 9.78
C ILE A 111 -1.07 8.68 8.50
N TYR A 112 -1.75 7.78 7.79
CA TYR A 112 -2.30 8.02 6.46
C TYR A 112 -3.83 7.90 6.45
N TRP A 113 -4.53 8.90 5.91
CA TRP A 113 -5.92 8.73 5.51
C TRP A 113 -6.03 7.74 4.34
N ILE A 114 -7.01 6.85 4.45
CA ILE A 114 -7.46 5.93 3.39
C ILE A 114 -8.95 6.17 3.11
N GLY A 115 -9.49 5.59 2.03
CA GLY A 115 -10.84 5.89 1.53
C GLY A 115 -11.99 5.39 2.40
N GLY A 116 -11.71 4.84 3.58
CA GLY A 116 -12.71 4.30 4.50
C GLY A 116 -13.34 5.37 5.38
N ASN A 117 -14.66 5.32 5.55
CA ASN A 117 -15.37 6.04 6.61
C ASN A 117 -16.72 5.37 6.92
N ASP A 118 -17.35 5.77 8.02
CA ASP A 118 -18.74 5.39 8.33
C ASP A 118 -19.68 6.61 8.32
N LEU A 119 -19.31 7.72 7.68
CA LEU A 119 -19.99 9.03 7.78
C LEU A 119 -21.47 8.97 7.39
N LYS A 120 -21.81 8.16 6.37
CA LYS A 120 -23.19 7.99 5.89
C LYS A 120 -24.08 7.32 6.94
N GLU A 121 -23.61 6.25 7.56
CA GLU A 121 -24.36 5.52 8.57
C GLU A 121 -23.40 4.89 9.57
N ARG A 122 -23.62 5.19 10.84
CA ARG A 122 -22.71 4.81 11.93
C ARG A 122 -22.57 3.29 12.03
N ASN A 123 -21.34 2.83 12.28
CA ASN A 123 -20.95 1.42 12.29
C ASN A 123 -21.12 0.69 10.95
N LYS A 124 -21.44 1.39 9.86
CA LYS A 124 -21.44 0.84 8.50
C LYS A 124 -20.30 1.46 7.70
N TRP A 125 -19.14 0.81 7.79
CA TRP A 125 -17.92 1.22 7.11
C TRP A 125 -18.03 1.03 5.60
N MET A 126 -17.73 2.10 4.86
CA MET A 126 -17.82 2.18 3.42
C MET A 126 -16.51 2.67 2.82
N TRP A 127 -16.14 2.09 1.68
CA TRP A 127 -15.08 2.57 0.81
C TRP A 127 -15.61 3.63 -0.13
N ILE A 128 -15.09 4.84 -0.02
CA ILE A 128 -15.40 6.00 -0.88
C ILE A 128 -14.22 6.22 -1.84
N PRO A 129 -14.46 6.50 -3.14
CA PRO A 129 -15.74 6.84 -3.77
C PRO A 129 -16.56 5.65 -4.30
N ILE A 130 -16.05 4.42 -4.24
CA ILE A 130 -16.72 3.27 -4.88
C ILE A 130 -18.06 2.87 -4.25
N ASN A 131 -18.40 3.46 -3.09
CA ASN A 131 -19.64 3.24 -2.35
C ASN A 131 -19.90 1.74 -2.08
N LYS A 132 -18.86 1.02 -1.65
CA LYS A 132 -18.95 -0.40 -1.29
C LYS A 132 -18.71 -0.60 0.22
N PRO A 133 -19.45 -1.51 0.87
CA PRO A 133 -19.20 -1.82 2.27
C PRO A 133 -17.85 -2.51 2.44
N PHE A 134 -17.31 -2.45 3.64
CA PHE A 134 -16.12 -3.23 4.00
C PHE A 134 -16.47 -4.72 3.97
N THR A 135 -15.82 -5.46 3.07
CA THR A 135 -15.90 -6.93 2.97
C THR A 135 -14.70 -7.62 3.59
N TYR A 136 -13.63 -6.88 3.82
CA TYR A 136 -12.39 -7.30 4.47
C TYR A 136 -11.90 -6.16 5.35
N THR A 137 -11.24 -6.51 6.46
CA THR A 137 -10.73 -5.53 7.42
C THR A 137 -9.31 -5.81 7.85
N HIS A 138 -8.50 -4.77 7.99
CA HIS A 138 -7.16 -4.83 8.58
C HIS A 138 -7.05 -3.95 9.84
N TRP A 139 -8.10 -3.95 10.66
CA TRP A 139 -8.13 -3.19 11.91
C TRP A 139 -6.99 -3.61 12.86
N LEU A 140 -6.50 -2.62 13.60
CA LEU A 140 -5.69 -2.82 14.79
C LEU A 140 -6.53 -3.53 15.87
N VAL A 141 -5.88 -4.26 16.76
CA VAL A 141 -6.56 -4.91 17.88
C VAL A 141 -7.24 -3.84 18.74
N GLY A 142 -8.55 -3.99 18.97
CA GLY A 142 -9.36 -3.03 19.72
C GLY A 142 -10.07 -1.97 18.85
N GLU A 143 -9.77 -1.91 17.56
CA GLU A 143 -10.40 -1.00 16.59
C GLU A 143 -11.51 -1.70 15.77
N PRO A 144 -12.47 -0.94 15.23
CA PRO A 144 -12.69 0.50 15.44
C PRO A 144 -13.30 0.79 16.83
N THR A 145 -12.95 1.92 17.43
CA THR A 145 -13.60 2.40 18.65
C THR A 145 -15.05 2.86 18.37
N ARG A 146 -15.86 2.93 19.43
CA ARG A 146 -17.26 3.37 19.35
C ARG A 146 -17.45 4.88 19.54
N SER A 147 -16.39 5.69 19.53
CA SER A 147 -16.51 7.14 19.68
C SER A 147 -17.35 7.77 18.56
N SER A 148 -18.04 8.88 18.83
CA SER A 148 -18.97 9.51 17.87
C SER A 148 -18.32 10.43 16.86
N ASP A 149 -17.17 10.96 17.21
CA ASP A 149 -16.37 11.83 16.37
C ASP A 149 -15.39 11.05 15.47
N GLN A 150 -15.02 9.82 15.85
CA GLN A 150 -14.06 8.98 15.13
C GLN A 150 -14.71 8.19 13.99
N ARG A 151 -14.85 8.83 12.83
CA ARG A 151 -15.64 8.29 11.71
C ARG A 151 -14.88 8.08 10.41
N CYS A 152 -13.59 8.43 10.38
CA CYS A 152 -12.72 8.29 9.22
C CYS A 152 -11.59 7.31 9.50
N VAL A 153 -11.23 6.51 8.50
CA VAL A 153 -10.24 5.44 8.66
C VAL A 153 -8.85 5.94 8.32
N GLU A 154 -7.93 5.76 9.26
CA GLU A 154 -6.51 5.98 9.06
C GLU A 154 -5.75 4.66 9.13
N MET A 155 -4.59 4.65 8.48
CA MET A 155 -3.62 3.59 8.51
C MET A 155 -2.36 4.12 9.19
N GLY A 156 -2.01 3.54 10.33
CA GLY A 156 -0.86 3.96 11.14
C GLY A 156 0.43 3.29 10.73
N ASP A 157 1.55 3.96 10.96
CA ASP A 157 2.88 3.35 10.88
C ASP A 157 3.04 2.27 11.96
N LYS A 158 2.59 2.55 13.19
CA LYS A 158 2.62 1.63 14.32
C LYS A 158 1.74 0.42 14.00
N ALA A 159 2.19 -0.76 14.40
CA ALA A 159 1.56 -2.05 14.08
C ALA A 159 1.47 -2.37 12.58
N LEU A 160 2.43 -1.92 11.76
CA LEU A 160 2.61 -2.36 10.36
C LEU A 160 1.45 -1.96 9.44
N GLY A 161 0.89 -0.75 9.51
CA GLY A 161 -0.18 -0.36 8.57
C GLY A 161 -1.55 -0.91 8.94
N ARG A 162 -1.77 -1.24 10.21
CA ARG A 162 -3.10 -1.58 10.74
C ARG A 162 -3.98 -0.34 10.77
N TRP A 163 -5.29 -0.57 10.65
CA TRP A 163 -6.27 0.51 10.55
C TRP A 163 -6.84 0.88 11.92
N SER A 164 -7.18 2.14 12.09
CA SER A 164 -7.96 2.68 13.21
C SER A 164 -8.95 3.72 12.70
N ASN A 165 -9.96 4.06 13.51
CA ASN A 165 -10.81 5.21 13.23
C ASN A 165 -10.39 6.43 14.04
N SER A 166 -10.44 7.60 13.42
CA SER A 166 -10.03 8.87 14.02
C SER A 166 -10.99 9.99 13.62
N PRO A 167 -11.01 11.12 14.35
CA PRO A 167 -11.81 12.27 13.98
C PRO A 167 -11.38 12.80 12.62
N CYS A 168 -12.33 12.91 11.69
CA CYS A 168 -12.07 13.31 10.30
C CYS A 168 -11.44 14.70 10.15
N SER A 169 -11.58 15.55 11.18
CA SER A 169 -11.00 16.90 11.27
C SER A 169 -9.50 16.90 11.55
N LEU A 170 -8.92 15.78 11.98
CA LEU A 170 -7.49 15.68 12.19
C LEU A 170 -6.75 15.74 10.85
N LYS A 171 -5.59 16.39 10.86
CA LYS A 171 -4.71 16.44 9.69
C LYS A 171 -3.79 15.24 9.69
N ARG A 172 -3.81 14.46 8.61
CA ARG A 172 -2.96 13.29 8.38
C ARG A 172 -2.35 13.35 6.99
N TYR A 173 -1.24 12.63 6.82
CA TYR A 173 -0.80 12.28 5.47
C TYR A 173 -1.85 11.41 4.81
N PHE A 174 -1.71 11.13 3.52
CA PHE A 174 -2.75 10.36 2.81
C PHE A 174 -2.16 9.61 1.64
N ILE A 175 -2.89 8.57 1.21
CA ILE A 175 -2.51 7.75 0.08
C ILE A 175 -3.62 7.81 -0.95
N CYS A 176 -3.29 8.26 -2.15
CA CYS A 176 -4.18 8.19 -3.29
C CYS A 176 -3.94 6.90 -4.08
N GLU A 177 -4.97 6.41 -4.75
CA GLU A 177 -4.89 5.35 -5.76
C GLU A 177 -5.47 5.83 -7.09
N ARG A 178 -4.88 5.36 -8.18
CA ARG A 178 -5.34 5.60 -9.54
C ARG A 178 -5.37 4.29 -10.31
N SER A 179 -6.54 3.97 -10.87
CA SER A 179 -6.71 2.77 -11.71
C SER A 179 -6.73 3.16 -13.18
N PHE A 180 -5.83 2.58 -13.98
CA PHE A 180 -5.75 2.79 -15.42
C PHE A 180 -6.66 1.79 -16.14
N LYS A 181 -7.67 2.30 -16.86
CA LYS A 181 -8.43 1.48 -17.80
C LYS A 181 -7.60 1.27 -19.06
N SER A 182 -7.55 0.04 -19.56
CA SER A 182 -6.96 -0.23 -20.88
C SER A 182 -7.81 0.48 -21.94
N VAL A 183 -7.21 1.38 -22.71
CA VAL A 183 -7.84 1.95 -23.90
C VAL A 183 -8.06 0.81 -24.88
N ARG A 184 -9.32 0.45 -25.17
CA ARG A 184 -9.61 -0.38 -26.34
C ARG A 184 -9.35 0.50 -27.56
N GLN A 185 -8.28 0.22 -28.31
CA GLN A 185 -8.13 0.77 -29.65
C GLN A 185 -9.36 0.32 -30.46
N ARG A 186 -10.22 1.27 -30.82
CA ARG A 186 -11.11 1.07 -31.97
C ARG A 186 -10.21 1.17 -33.19
N ILE A 187 -9.91 0.03 -33.80
CA ILE A 187 -9.52 0.02 -35.20
C ILE A 187 -10.81 0.34 -35.95
N GLU A 188 -10.93 1.56 -36.43
CA GLU A 188 -11.89 1.87 -37.50
C GLU A 188 -11.28 1.28 -38.78
N LEU A 189 -11.94 0.26 -39.33
CA LEU A 189 -11.73 -0.25 -40.69
C LEU A 189 -12.68 0.48 -41.63
#